data_AF-A0A3Q0JGR7-F1
#
_entry.id   AF-A0A3Q0JGR7-F1
#
_cell.length_a   1.000
_cell.length_b   1.000
_cell.length_c   1.000
_cell.angle_alpha   90.00
_cell.angle_beta   90.00
_cell.angle_gamma   90.00
#
_symmetry.space_group_name_H-M   'P 1'
#
loop_
_entity.id
_entity.type
_entity.pdbx_description
1 polymer ?
#
loop_
_entity_poly.entity_id
_entity_poly.type
_entity_poly.pdbx_seq_one_letter_code
_entity_poly.pdbx_strand_id
1 'polypeptide(L)'
;MLVRLPWWSSDHSISLINWRANLNRSALYVRKYFNQDAKANVGTMVRLILDETYKYLSTVDWMDPTTRLAAQDKVKAIIPYVAYPQELLDDSKLEQYYASMDANISSYLDFARAVSKHKR
;
A
#
# COMPACT_ATOMS: atom_id res chain seq x y z
N MET A 1 -30.62 -12.17 -17.97
CA MET A 1 -29.65 -13.29 -17.97
C MET A 1 -28.68 -13.04 -16.82
N LEU A 2 -28.77 -13.81 -15.73
CA LEU A 2 -27.86 -13.66 -14.58
C LEU A 2 -26.55 -14.35 -14.94
N VAL A 3 -25.47 -13.59 -15.12
CA VAL A 3 -24.13 -14.14 -15.26
C VAL A 3 -23.74 -14.74 -13.92
N ARG A 4 -23.85 -16.07 -13.80
CA ARG A 4 -23.42 -16.78 -12.60
C ARG A 4 -21.89 -16.75 -12.60
N LEU A 5 -21.32 -15.99 -11.68
CA LEU A 5 -19.89 -15.93 -11.48
C LEU A 5 -19.35 -17.34 -11.20
N PRO A 6 -18.16 -17.71 -11.72
CA PRO A 6 -17.54 -18.99 -11.44
C PRO A 6 -17.39 -19.28 -9.94
N TRP A 7 -17.42 -20.56 -9.55
CA TRP A 7 -17.35 -20.93 -8.12
C TRP A 7 -16.10 -20.35 -7.42
N TRP A 8 -14.98 -20.23 -8.14
CA TRP A 8 -13.70 -19.71 -7.61
C TRP A 8 -13.71 -18.19 -7.41
N SER A 9 -14.71 -17.50 -7.97
CA SER A 9 -14.94 -16.07 -7.78
C SER A 9 -15.98 -15.75 -6.70
N SER A 10 -16.43 -16.77 -5.94
CA SER A 10 -17.29 -16.52 -4.78
C SER A 10 -16.49 -15.85 -3.64
N ASP A 11 -16.98 -14.71 -3.15
CA ASP A 11 -16.25 -13.74 -2.31
C ASP A 11 -15.81 -14.24 -0.93
N HIS A 12 -16.33 -15.38 -0.45
CA HIS A 12 -16.10 -15.81 0.92
C HIS A 12 -14.63 -16.16 1.20
N SER A 13 -13.96 -16.89 0.30
CA SER A 13 -12.55 -17.25 0.49
C SER A 13 -11.59 -16.11 0.14
N ILE A 14 -11.88 -15.36 -0.93
CA ILE A 14 -11.06 -14.23 -1.36
C ILE A 14 -11.10 -13.08 -0.35
N SER A 15 -12.25 -12.82 0.29
CA SER A 15 -12.37 -11.77 1.29
C SER A 15 -11.47 -12.03 2.51
N LEU A 16 -11.47 -13.23 3.11
CA LEU A 16 -10.61 -13.51 4.27
C LEU A 16 -9.12 -13.35 3.96
N ILE A 17 -8.69 -13.77 2.76
CA ILE A 17 -7.30 -13.59 2.30
C ILE A 17 -7.02 -12.10 2.08
N ASN A 18 -7.97 -11.33 1.55
CA ASN A 18 -7.84 -9.88 1.38
C ASN A 18 -7.72 -9.13 2.72
N TRP A 19 -8.37 -9.59 3.79
CA TRP A 19 -8.29 -8.94 5.09
C TRP A 19 -6.96 -9.15 5.81
N ARG A 20 -6.29 -10.29 5.63
CA ARG A 20 -5.09 -10.65 6.45
C ARG A 20 -3.84 -11.09 5.69
N ALA A 21 -3.95 -11.45 4.41
CA ALA A 21 -2.83 -11.82 3.56
C ALA A 21 -2.70 -10.91 2.33
N ASN A 22 -3.16 -9.65 2.44
CA ASN A 22 -3.10 -8.69 1.35
C ASN A 22 -1.65 -8.41 0.91
N LEU A 23 -0.70 -8.35 1.86
CA LEU A 23 0.70 -8.03 1.56
C LEU A 23 1.34 -9.12 0.70
N ASN A 24 1.19 -10.40 1.04
CA ASN A 24 1.73 -11.50 0.22
C ASN A 24 1.12 -11.48 -1.21
N ARG A 25 -0.20 -11.33 -1.33
CA ARG A 25 -0.84 -11.20 -2.65
C ARG A 25 -0.35 -9.99 -3.44
N SER A 26 -0.17 -8.87 -2.75
CA SER A 26 0.33 -7.64 -3.36
C SER A 26 1.78 -7.82 -3.81
N ALA A 27 2.61 -8.52 -3.03
CA ALA A 27 3.98 -8.88 -3.41
C ALA A 27 4.00 -9.72 -4.69
N LEU A 28 3.17 -10.76 -4.77
CA LEU A 28 3.02 -11.59 -5.96
C LEU A 28 2.56 -10.77 -7.18
N TYR A 29 1.56 -9.90 -6.99
CA TYR A 29 1.06 -9.04 -8.05
C TYR A 29 2.14 -8.07 -8.55
N VAL A 30 2.83 -7.39 -7.63
CA VAL A 30 3.88 -6.42 -7.93
C VAL A 30 5.02 -7.10 -8.68
N ARG A 31 5.50 -8.26 -8.19
CA ARG A 31 6.58 -9.02 -8.83
C ARG A 31 6.25 -9.45 -10.25
N LYS A 32 4.99 -9.81 -10.52
CA LYS A 32 4.59 -10.36 -11.82
C LYS A 32 4.17 -9.29 -12.83
N TYR A 33 3.53 -8.22 -12.40
CA TYR A 33 2.82 -7.31 -13.31
C TYR A 33 3.26 -5.85 -13.19
N PHE A 34 3.95 -5.46 -12.11
CA PHE A 34 4.24 -4.04 -11.90
C PHE A 34 5.59 -3.66 -12.50
N ASN A 35 5.58 -2.63 -13.36
CA ASN A 35 6.79 -2.06 -13.94
C ASN A 35 7.50 -1.12 -12.95
N GLN A 36 8.72 -1.45 -12.55
CA GLN A 36 9.51 -0.63 -11.61
C GLN A 36 9.86 0.75 -12.17
N ASP A 37 10.05 0.89 -13.48
CA ASP A 37 10.34 2.17 -14.12
C ASP A 37 9.16 3.13 -13.99
N ALA A 38 7.93 2.60 -14.06
CA ALA A 38 6.72 3.39 -13.83
C ALA A 38 6.68 3.95 -12.41
N LYS A 39 7.13 3.19 -11.40
CA LYS A 39 7.25 3.67 -10.01
C LYS A 39 8.23 4.84 -9.91
N ALA A 40 9.42 4.69 -10.52
CA ALA A 40 10.46 5.72 -10.49
C ALA A 40 10.01 7.01 -11.20
N ASN A 41 9.33 6.87 -12.34
CA ASN A 41 8.77 7.99 -13.09
C ASN A 41 7.71 8.73 -12.28
N VAL A 42 6.73 8.02 -11.71
CA VAL A 42 5.71 8.65 -10.86
C VAL A 42 6.33 9.27 -9.60
N GLY A 43 7.31 8.62 -8.98
CA GLY A 43 8.05 9.20 -7.85
C GLY A 43 8.72 10.53 -8.19
N THR A 44 9.30 10.63 -9.38
CA THR A 44 9.86 11.89 -9.89
C THR A 44 8.77 12.93 -10.11
N MET A 45 7.63 12.57 -10.72
CA MET A 45 6.51 13.49 -10.95
C MET A 45 5.95 14.04 -9.63
N VAL A 46 5.77 13.19 -8.61
CA VAL A 46 5.27 13.62 -7.30
C VAL A 46 6.23 14.62 -6.65
N ARG A 47 7.53 14.36 -6.71
CA ARG A 47 8.53 15.32 -6.20
C ARG A 47 8.45 16.66 -6.93
N LEU A 48 8.36 16.65 -8.26
CA LEU A 48 8.23 17.88 -9.04
C LEU A 48 6.97 18.68 -8.66
N ILE A 49 5.84 18.00 -8.42
CA ILE A 49 4.60 18.65 -7.98
C ILE A 49 4.77 19.26 -6.59
N LEU A 50 5.42 18.56 -5.65
CA LEU A 50 5.67 19.09 -4.31
C LEU A 50 6.61 20.30 -4.35
N ASP A 51 7.67 20.24 -5.16
CA ASP A 51 8.60 21.36 -5.35
C ASP A 51 7.89 22.58 -5.95
N GLU A 52 7.02 22.37 -6.94
CA GLU A 52 6.28 23.45 -7.56
C GLU A 52 5.20 24.02 -6.62
N THR A 53 4.58 23.16 -5.81
CA THR A 53 3.67 23.60 -4.74
C THR A 53 4.40 24.46 -3.71
N TYR A 54 5.61 24.07 -3.31
CA TYR A 54 6.44 24.83 -2.37
C TYR A 54 6.78 26.23 -2.91
N LYS A 55 7.16 26.31 -4.20
CA LYS A 55 7.43 27.59 -4.87
C LYS A 55 6.15 28.42 -5.02
N TYR A 56 5.05 27.80 -5.43
CA TYR A 56 3.76 28.48 -5.59
C TYR A 56 3.29 29.11 -4.27
N LEU A 57 3.52 28.43 -3.13
CA LEU A 57 3.23 29.01 -1.82
C LEU A 57 4.00 30.32 -1.56
N SER A 58 5.17 30.52 -2.18
CA SER A 58 5.91 31.79 -2.04
C SER A 58 5.25 32.98 -2.76
N THR A 59 4.40 32.72 -3.76
CA THR A 59 3.84 33.73 -4.67
C THR A 59 2.37 34.05 -4.40
N VAL A 60 1.72 33.40 -3.43
CA VAL A 60 0.29 33.64 -3.14
C VAL A 60 0.10 34.87 -2.24
N ASP A 61 -0.62 35.85 -2.78
CA ASP A 61 -0.88 37.13 -2.12
C ASP A 61 -1.98 37.09 -1.05
N TRP A 62 -2.82 36.06 -1.08
CA TRP A 62 -3.95 35.94 -0.15
C TRP A 62 -3.58 35.36 1.22
N MET A 63 -2.37 34.82 1.38
CA MET A 63 -1.85 34.28 2.64
C MET A 63 -0.92 35.28 3.33
N ASP A 64 -1.07 35.43 4.65
CA ASP A 64 -0.11 36.17 5.46
C ASP A 64 1.26 35.45 5.50
N PRO A 65 2.35 36.15 5.82
CA PRO A 65 3.69 35.58 5.82
C PRO A 65 3.88 34.38 6.77
N THR A 66 3.19 34.37 7.92
CA THR A 66 3.34 33.32 8.93
C THR A 66 2.63 32.03 8.51
N THR A 67 1.42 32.15 7.97
CA THR A 67 0.66 31.04 7.39
C THR A 67 1.39 30.45 6.18
N ARG A 68 2.03 31.29 5.37
CA ARG A 68 2.82 30.86 4.21
C ARG A 68 3.99 29.96 4.60
N LEU A 69 4.74 30.35 5.62
CA LEU A 69 5.85 29.54 6.15
C LEU A 69 5.35 28.19 6.69
N ALA A 70 4.26 28.20 7.46
CA ALA A 70 3.67 26.96 7.97
C ALA A 70 3.19 26.02 6.85
N ALA A 71 2.60 26.56 5.78
CA ALA A 71 2.20 25.79 4.61
C ALA A 71 3.42 25.18 3.89
N GLN A 72 4.49 25.95 3.75
CA GLN A 72 5.76 25.50 3.17
C GLN A 72 6.40 24.36 3.98
N ASP A 73 6.41 24.47 5.31
CA ASP A 73 6.90 23.42 6.20
C ASP A 73 6.05 22.16 6.11
N LYS A 74 4.72 22.31 5.97
CA LYS A 74 3.81 21.18 5.74
C LYS A 74 4.13 20.46 4.43
N VAL A 75 4.38 21.20 3.34
CA VAL A 75 4.76 20.60 2.04
C VAL A 75 6.08 19.84 2.16
N LYS A 76 7.09 20.42 2.82
CA LYS A 76 8.38 19.76 3.09
C LYS A 76 8.24 18.48 3.92
N ALA A 77 7.25 18.42 4.81
CA ALA A 77 7.00 17.25 5.66
C ALA A 77 6.23 16.12 4.95
N ILE A 78 5.76 16.30 3.72
CA ILE A 78 5.05 15.25 2.98
C ILE A 78 6.02 14.14 2.59
N ILE A 79 5.74 12.92 3.05
CA ILE A 79 6.44 11.71 2.64
C ILE A 79 5.59 10.98 1.59
N PRO A 80 6.00 10.94 0.31
CA PRO A 80 5.21 10.32 -0.74
C PRO A 80 5.34 8.79 -0.72
N TYR A 81 4.20 8.09 -0.65
CA TYR A 81 4.12 6.64 -0.81
C TYR A 81 3.64 6.30 -2.22
N VAL A 82 4.55 5.81 -3.08
CA VAL A 82 4.25 5.50 -4.49
C VAL A 82 4.13 4.00 -4.69
N ALA A 83 2.94 3.55 -5.12
CA ALA A 83 2.58 2.18 -5.47
C ALA A 83 2.70 1.15 -4.34
N TYR A 84 3.92 0.79 -3.91
CA TYR A 84 4.17 -0.23 -2.90
C TYR A 84 5.45 0.04 -2.09
N PRO A 85 5.52 -0.37 -0.82
CA PRO A 85 6.73 -0.29 -0.01
C PRO A 85 7.81 -1.25 -0.54
N GLN A 86 9.09 -0.89 -0.45
CA GLN A 86 10.17 -1.72 -1.01
C GLN A 86 10.35 -3.03 -0.25
N GLU A 87 9.98 -3.03 1.02
CA GLU A 87 9.89 -4.19 1.92
C GLU A 87 8.97 -5.28 1.37
N LEU A 88 8.01 -4.93 0.51
CA LEU A 88 7.12 -5.90 -0.13
C LEU A 88 7.85 -6.80 -1.14
N LEU A 89 9.06 -6.42 -1.56
CA LEU A 89 9.90 -7.24 -2.44
C LEU A 89 10.83 -8.16 -1.68
N ASP A 90 11.04 -7.94 -0.38
CA ASP A 90 11.96 -8.68 0.47
C ASP A 90 11.25 -9.87 1.14
N ASP A 91 11.59 -11.08 0.71
CA ASP A 91 11.00 -12.32 1.23
C ASP A 91 11.27 -12.49 2.74
N SER A 92 12.46 -12.11 3.23
CA SER A 92 12.79 -12.25 4.65
C SER A 92 11.92 -11.34 5.53
N LYS A 93 11.61 -10.13 5.07
CA LYS A 93 10.69 -9.23 5.80
C LYS A 93 9.25 -9.73 5.77
N LEU A 94 8.80 -10.29 4.65
CA LEU A 94 7.49 -10.91 4.55
C LEU A 94 7.37 -12.13 5.46
N GLU A 95 8.38 -12.99 5.49
CA GLU A 95 8.44 -14.15 6.38
C GLU A 95 8.41 -13.74 7.86
N GLN A 96 9.19 -12.73 8.25
CA GLN A 96 9.15 -12.19 9.61
C GLN A 96 7.77 -11.64 9.97
N TYR A 97 7.12 -10.92 9.06
CA TYR A 97 5.78 -10.39 9.26
C TYR A 97 4.76 -11.51 9.50
N TYR A 98 4.86 -12.62 8.76
CA TYR A 98 3.98 -13.77 8.87
C TYR A 98 4.45 -14.87 9.84
N ALA A 99 5.57 -14.69 10.54
CA ALA A 99 6.20 -15.74 11.36
C ALA A 99 5.32 -16.26 12.51
N SER A 100 4.40 -15.44 13.01
CA SER A 100 3.45 -15.83 14.06
C SER A 100 2.20 -16.53 13.53
N MET A 101 2.08 -16.69 12.21
CA MET A 101 0.97 -17.39 11.58
C MET A 101 1.29 -18.88 11.48
N ASP A 102 0.40 -19.71 12.00
CA ASP A 102 0.58 -21.17 12.01
C ASP A 102 0.62 -21.71 10.57
N ALA A 103 1.67 -22.46 10.23
CA ALA A 103 1.87 -23.04 8.90
C ALA A 103 0.96 -24.27 8.68
N ASN A 104 0.42 -24.88 9.73
CA ASN A 104 -0.46 -26.04 9.65
C ASN A 104 -1.92 -25.64 9.44
N ILE A 105 -2.21 -25.07 8.27
CA ILE A 105 -3.56 -24.71 7.85
C ILE A 105 -4.10 -25.83 6.96
N SER A 106 -4.85 -26.76 7.56
CA SER A 106 -5.47 -27.88 6.84
C SER A 106 -6.91 -27.57 6.40
N SER A 107 -7.55 -26.57 7.00
CA SER A 107 -8.92 -26.17 6.66
C SER A 107 -9.10 -24.65 6.61
N TYR A 108 -10.15 -24.22 5.90
CA TYR A 108 -10.56 -22.80 5.85
C TYR A 108 -10.87 -22.21 7.24
N LEU A 109 -11.42 -23.01 8.15
CA LEU A 109 -11.70 -22.57 9.52
C LEU A 109 -10.41 -22.37 10.32
N ASP A 110 -9.41 -23.21 10.10
CA ASP A 110 -8.11 -23.08 10.76
C ASP A 110 -7.34 -21.87 10.23
N PHE A 111 -7.44 -21.60 8.92
CA PHE A 111 -6.98 -20.34 8.35
C PHE A 111 -7.63 -19.17 9.09
N ALA A 112 -8.96 -19.10 9.12
CA ALA A 112 -9.70 -18.00 9.75
C ALA A 112 -9.31 -17.79 11.23
N ARG A 113 -9.04 -18.87 11.97
CA ARG A 113 -8.57 -18.84 13.36
C ARG A 113 -7.13 -18.33 13.50
N ALA A 114 -6.19 -18.82 12.69
CA ALA A 114 -4.79 -18.38 12.70
C ALA A 114 -4.71 -16.88 12.39
N VAL A 115 -5.44 -16.48 11.35
CA VAL A 115 -5.66 -15.10 10.92
C VAL A 115 -6.26 -14.30 12.10
N SER A 116 -7.18 -14.86 12.90
CA SER A 116 -7.76 -14.18 14.07
C SER A 116 -6.80 -13.91 15.21
N LYS A 117 -5.80 -14.75 15.41
CA LYS A 117 -4.85 -14.64 16.53
C LYS A 117 -3.73 -13.63 16.29
N HIS A 118 -3.32 -13.46 15.04
CA HIS A 118 -2.24 -12.54 14.63
C HIS A 118 -2.52 -11.05 14.90
N LYS A 119 -3.77 -10.67 15.21
CA LYS A 119 -4.16 -9.26 15.48
C LYS A 119 -4.01 -8.82 16.95
N ARG A 120 -3.44 -9.66 17.83
CA ARG A 120 -3.16 -9.33 19.24
C ARG A 120 -1.68 -9.19 19.49
#